data_AF-A0A1E3XCP7-F1
#
_entry.id   AF-A0A1E3XCP7-F1
#
_cell.length_a   1.000
_cell.length_b   1.000
_cell.length_c   1.000
_cell.angle_alpha   90.00
_cell.angle_beta   90.00
_cell.angle_gamma   90.00
#
_symmetry.space_group_name_H-M   'P 1'
#
loop_
_entity.id
_entity.type
_entity.pdbx_description
1 polymer ?
#
loop_
_entity_poly.entity_id
_entity_poly.type
_entity_poly.pdbx_seq_one_letter_code
_entity_poly.pdbx_strand_id
1 'polypeptide(L)' 'MKYIYTAPECPKCESLKEKYKAQSIEYIERDAERLKNPSHGRDNVDVEAFVQLSMQNMILPVEVDK' A
#
# COMPACT_ATOMS: atom_id res chain seq x y z
N MET A 1 11.74 6.25 1.01
CA MET A 1 10.35 6.70 1.25
C MET A 1 9.44 5.50 1.13
N LYS A 2 8.63 5.21 2.17
CA LYS A 2 7.77 4.04 2.19
C LYS A 2 6.40 4.37 1.61
N TYR A 3 5.89 3.55 0.72
CA TYR A 3 4.53 3.66 0.20
C TYR A 3 3.70 2.51 0.75
N ILE A 4 2.51 2.83 1.27
CA ILE A 4 1.55 1.82 1.69
C ILE A 4 0.28 1.93 0.88
N TYR A 5 -0.21 0.78 0.42
CA TYR A 5 -1.49 0.66 -0.25
C TYR A 5 -2.51 0.08 0.71
N THR A 6 -3.58 0.83 0.93
CA THR A 6 -4.63 0.55 1.90
C THR A 6 -6.00 0.60 1.22
N ALA A 7 -7.03 0.04 1.85
CA ALA A 7 -8.41 0.15 1.39
C ALA A 7 -9.31 0.51 2.58
N PRO A 8 -10.51 1.09 2.31
CA PRO A 8 -11.54 1.18 3.33
C PRO A 8 -11.83 -0.23 3.89
N GLU A 9 -12.10 -0.30 5.20
CA GLU A 9 -12.43 -1.55 5.91
C GLU A 9 -11.29 -2.59 5.96
N CYS A 10 -10.04 -2.14 6.07
CA CYS A 10 -8.87 -3.00 6.24
C CYS A 10 -8.28 -2.88 7.66
N PRO A 11 -8.62 -3.78 8.61
CA PRO A 11 -8.11 -3.69 9.99
C PRO A 11 -6.58 -3.82 10.08
N LYS A 12 -5.96 -4.63 9.20
CA LYS A 12 -4.49 -4.75 9.12
C LYS A 12 -3.83 -3.45 8.70
N CYS A 13 -4.50 -2.66 7.86
CA CYS A 13 -4.01 -1.37 7.39
C CYS A 13 -3.97 -0.36 8.54
N GLU A 14 -5.01 -0.33 9.38
CA GLU A 14 -5.04 0.52 10.56
C GLU A 14 -3.93 0.15 11.55
N SER A 15 -3.78 -1.14 11.86
CA SER A 15 -2.70 -1.60 12.74
C SER A 15 -1.29 -1.27 12.20
N LEU A 16 -1.09 -1.30 10.88
CA LEU A 16 0.18 -0.92 10.26
C LEU A 16 0.44 0.59 10.41
N LYS A 17 -0.56 1.44 10.15
CA LYS A 17 -0.46 2.89 10.31
C LYS A 17 -0.14 3.27 11.75
N GLU A 18 -0.80 2.64 12.73
CA GLU A 18 -0.51 2.86 14.15
C GLU A 18 0.93 2.50 14.50
N LYS A 19 1.44 1.37 13.99
CA LYS A 19 2.85 0.97 14.17
C LYS A 19 3.81 1.98 13.56
N TYR A 20 3.50 2.55 12.40
CA TYR A 20 4.35 3.55 11.76
C TYR A 20 4.32 4.87 12.49
N LYS A 21 3.15 5.29 12.96
CA LYS A 21 3.01 6.45 13.83
C LYS A 21 3.80 6.28 15.13
N ALA A 22 3.76 5.10 15.75
CA ALA A 22 4.50 4.81 16.97
C ALA A 22 6.03 4.78 16.78
N GLN A 23 6.49 4.38 15.59
CA GLN A 23 7.91 4.32 15.23
C GLN A 23 8.42 5.59 14.53
N SER A 24 7.58 6.62 14.38
CA SER A 24 7.87 7.82 13.59
C SER A 24 8.39 7.51 12.18
N ILE A 25 7.84 6.47 11.55
CA ILE A 25 8.18 6.08 10.17
C ILE A 25 7.37 6.96 9.22
N GLU A 26 8.06 7.68 8.34
CA GLU A 26 7.42 8.44 7.28
C GLU A 26 6.94 7.51 6.15
N TYR A 27 5.65 7.58 5.84
CA TYR A 27 5.04 6.81 4.77
C TYR A 27 4.05 7.65 3.97
N ILE A 28 3.86 7.27 2.71
CA ILE A 28 2.86 7.82 1.82
C ILE A 28 1.75 6.78 1.65
N GLU A 29 0.55 7.13 2.10
CA GLU A 29 -0.63 6.30 1.89
C GLU A 29 -1.21 6.49 0.49
N ARG A 30 -1.50 5.39 -0.18
CA ARG A 30 -2.18 5.34 -1.48
C ARG A 30 -3.36 4.36 -1.41
N ASP A 31 -4.39 4.65 -2.17
CA ASP A 31 -5.55 3.76 -2.26
C ASP A 31 -5.24 2.51 -3.11
N ALA A 32 -5.56 1.33 -2.60
CA ALA A 32 -5.34 0.05 -3.26
C ALA A 32 -6.22 -0.16 -4.50
N GLU A 33 -7.32 0.57 -4.65
CA GLU A 33 -8.12 0.57 -5.89
C GLU A 33 -7.30 1.05 -7.09
N ARG A 34 -6.28 1.88 -6.88
CA ARG A 34 -5.31 2.29 -7.92
C ARG A 34 -4.54 1.09 -8.51
N LEU A 35 -4.39 0.02 -7.74
CA LEU A 35 -3.73 -1.20 -8.21
C LEU A 35 -4.68 -2.03 -9.08
N LYS A 36 -5.99 -1.99 -8.80
CA LYS A 36 -7.03 -2.74 -9.50
C LYS A 36 -7.44 -2.07 -10.81
N ASN A 37 -7.49 -0.74 -10.84
CA ASN A 37 -7.84 0.02 -12.04
C ASN A 37 -6.59 0.69 -12.64
N PRO A 38 -6.20 0.34 -13.88
CA PRO A 38 -5.16 1.06 -14.61
C PRO A 38 -5.70 2.40 -15.14
N SER A 39 -6.19 3.26 -14.24
CA SER A 39 -6.48 4.65 -14.61
C SER A 39 -5.17 5.40 -14.77
N HIS A 40 -5.12 6.28 -15.77
CA HIS A 40 -3.97 7.10 -16.17
C HIS A 40 -3.10 7.55 -14.98
N GLY A 41 -1.80 7.21 -15.02
CA GLY A 41 -0.82 7.62 -14.00
C GLY A 41 -0.33 6.51 -13.07
N ARG A 42 -0.05 5.32 -13.63
CA ARG A 42 0.57 4.19 -12.89
C ARG A 42 2.08 4.43 -12.81
N ASP A 43 2.60 4.65 -11.61
CA ASP A 43 4.05 4.78 -11.37
C ASP A 43 4.70 3.40 -11.21
N ASN A 44 6.03 3.34 -11.29
CA ASN A 44 6.78 2.11 -10.96
C ASN A 44 6.42 1.56 -9.56
N VAL A 45 6.10 2.44 -8.60
CA VAL A 45 5.66 2.04 -7.25
C VAL A 45 4.34 1.28 -7.30
N ASP A 46 3.38 1.75 -8.13
CA ASP A 46 2.09 1.08 -8.28
C ASP A 46 2.26 -0.29 -8.95
N VAL A 47 3.23 -0.45 -9.85
CA VAL A 47 3.56 -1.74 -10.48
C VAL A 47 4.13 -2.72 -9.46
N GLU A 48 5.12 -2.29 -8.68
CA GLU A 48 5.72 -3.11 -7.61
C GLU A 48 4.68 -3.50 -6.55
N ALA A 49 3.83 -2.55 -6.16
CA ALA A 49 2.74 -2.80 -5.23
C ALA A 49 1.74 -3.83 -5.80
N PHE A 50 1.41 -3.77 -7.08
CA PHE A 50 0.51 -4.75 -7.70
C PHE A 50 1.12 -6.15 -7.75
N VAL A 51 2.42 -6.26 -8.04
CA VAL A 51 3.15 -7.55 -8.01
C VAL A 51 3.15 -8.12 -6.59
N GLN A 52 3.50 -7.31 -5.60
CA GLN A 52 3.47 -7.73 -4.20
C GLN A 52 2.06 -8.10 -3.71
N LEU A 53 1.04 -7.33 -4.10
CA LEU A 53 -0.36 -7.63 -3.81
C LEU A 53 -0.74 -9.01 -4.35
N SER A 54 -0.32 -9.30 -5.59
CA SER A 54 -0.58 -10.59 -6.26
C SER A 54 0.15 -11.74 -5.54
N MET A 55 1.39 -11.52 -5.10
CA MET A 55 2.16 -12.49 -4.31
C MET A 55 1.56 -12.73 -2.92
N GLN A 56 0.95 -11.71 -2.33
CA GLN A 56 0.28 -11.76 -1.03
C GLN A 56 -1.18 -12.22 -1.14
N ASN A 57 -1.57 -12.87 -2.24
CA ASN A 57 -2.91 -13.40 -2.43
C ASN A 57 -4.02 -12.32 -2.35
N MET A 58 -3.70 -11.12 -2.84
CA MET A 58 -4.55 -9.92 -2.82
C MET A 58 -4.88 -9.40 -1.42
N ILE A 59 -3.99 -9.61 -0.45
CA ILE A 59 -4.16 -9.15 0.93
C ILE A 59 -3.51 -7.78 1.13
N LEU A 60 -4.22 -6.89 1.82
CA LEU A 60 -3.75 -5.57 2.25
C LEU A 60 -3.34 -5.58 3.73
N PRO A 61 -2.49 -4.62 4.16
CA PRO A 61 -1.82 -3.58 3.36
C PRO A 61 -0.66 -4.13 2.53
N VAL A 62 -0.29 -3.42 1.45
CA VAL A 62 0.94 -3.69 0.70
C VAL A 62 1.93 -2.57 0.96
N GLU A 63 3.19 -2.93 1.16
CA GLU A 63 4.27 -2.01 1.47
C GLU A 63 5.32 -2.02 0.35
N VAL A 64 5.67 -0.85 -0.17
CA VAL A 64 6.73 -0.71 -1.17
C VAL A 64 7.77 0.26 -0.63
N ASP A 65 9.03 -0.16 -0.63
CA ASP A 65 10.16 0.67 -0.24
C ASP A 65 10.83 1.26 -1.48
N LYS A 66 11.21 2.54 -1.43
CA LYS A 66 11.82 3.26 -2.56
C LYS A 66 12.82 4.30 -2.13
#